data_AF-A0A955WMW2-F1
#
_entry.id   AF-A0A955WMW2-F1
#
_cell.length_a   1.000
_cell.length_b   1.000
_cell.length_c   1.000
_cell.angle_alpha   90.00
_cell.angle_beta   90.00
_cell.angle_gamma   90.00
#
_symmetry.space_group_name_H-M   'P 1'
#
loop_
_entity.id
_entity.type
_entity.pdbx_description
1 polymer ?
#
loop_
_entity_poly.entity_id
_entity_poly.type
_entity_poly.pdbx_seq_one_letter_code
_entity_poly.pdbx_strand_id
1 'polypeptide(L)'
;VKITVEGKYTLLRKFDADNVAAIDLNLSGYESGQVTFDPELFKLPPDLQVREVRPAAMVVRFEARVQRALPIEARFEGEPQTGYRVTQVTVDPPEATVVGAQSVVEALEKVQTERISLVGRSQTTTIDVPLSAPPAYASYRDRGRRYGVTLTIEEKRSTRLVSAIPVEVRGLPPDAPGFEVSPPTVDITLHGPMTRLSALKTDELLSHVDASKLGDGKVHSVQVRVDPPEGLTVQDIEPNQVTLVRVTPPPPDAGPPDAEVKAPEK
;
A
#
# COMPACT_ATOMS: atom_id res chain seq x y z
N VAL A 1 -14.12 -37.23 28.48
CA VAL A 1 -15.24 -38.20 28.61
C VAL A 1 -15.65 -38.25 30.07
N LYS A 2 -16.95 -38.29 30.39
CA LYS A 2 -17.44 -38.44 31.77
C LYS A 2 -17.88 -39.88 31.99
N ILE A 3 -17.41 -40.52 33.05
CA ILE A 3 -17.81 -41.87 33.43
C ILE A 3 -18.49 -41.88 34.79
N THR A 4 -19.55 -42.67 34.92
CA THR A 4 -20.22 -42.98 36.17
C THR A 4 -19.83 -44.40 36.55
N VAL A 5 -19.22 -44.57 37.72
CA VAL A 5 -18.76 -45.88 38.23
C VAL A 5 -19.59 -46.32 39.44
N GLU A 6 -19.81 -47.62 39.56
CA GLU A 6 -20.55 -48.26 40.65
C GLU A 6 -19.68 -49.33 41.32
N GLY A 7 -19.75 -49.41 42.66
CA GLY A 7 -19.00 -50.39 43.44
C GLY A 7 -19.15 -50.18 44.95
N LYS A 8 -18.43 -50.97 45.74
CA LYS A 8 -18.47 -50.89 47.21
C LYS A 8 -18.05 -49.49 47.69
N TYR A 9 -18.83 -48.88 48.58
CA TYR A 9 -18.62 -47.51 49.09
C TYR A 9 -17.18 -47.25 49.61
N THR A 10 -16.58 -48.24 50.26
CA THR A 10 -15.20 -48.17 50.80
C THR A 10 -14.14 -48.03 49.71
N LEU A 11 -14.38 -48.53 48.50
CA LEU A 11 -13.48 -48.41 47.34
C LEU A 11 -13.69 -47.07 46.63
N LEU A 12 -14.94 -46.62 46.48
CA LEU A 12 -15.25 -45.29 45.91
C LEU A 12 -14.62 -44.16 46.71
N ARG A 13 -14.58 -44.28 48.05
CA ARG A 13 -13.96 -43.28 48.94
C ARG A 13 -12.43 -43.24 48.85
N LYS A 14 -11.80 -44.33 48.40
CA LYS A 14 -10.35 -44.44 48.22
C LYS A 14 -9.92 -44.26 46.77
N PHE A 15 -10.87 -44.16 45.85
CA PHE A 15 -10.64 -44.01 44.43
C PHE A 15 -10.35 -42.54 44.14
N ASP A 16 -9.12 -42.26 43.72
CA ASP A 16 -8.71 -40.92 43.29
C ASP A 16 -8.98 -40.79 41.79
N ALA A 17 -9.82 -39.83 41.40
CA ALA A 17 -10.22 -39.64 40.01
C ALA A 17 -9.04 -39.28 39.10
N ASP A 18 -7.98 -38.71 39.66
CA ASP A 18 -6.76 -38.33 38.94
C ASP A 18 -5.83 -39.52 38.64
N ASN A 19 -6.04 -40.67 39.28
CA ASN A 19 -5.26 -41.90 39.08
C ASN A 19 -5.90 -42.87 38.06
N VAL A 20 -6.94 -42.43 37.34
CA VAL A 20 -7.52 -43.23 36.25
C VAL A 20 -6.50 -43.26 35.10
N ALA A 21 -6.06 -44.45 34.71
CA ALA A 21 -5.15 -44.63 33.58
C ALA A 21 -5.72 -43.96 32.31
N ALA A 22 -4.84 -43.31 31.54
CA ALA A 22 -5.23 -42.75 30.24
C ALA A 22 -5.91 -43.83 29.38
N ILE A 23 -6.98 -43.44 28.69
CA ILE A 23 -7.74 -44.34 27.82
C ILE A 23 -6.93 -44.54 26.53
N ASP A 24 -6.34 -45.72 26.37
CA ASP A 24 -5.66 -46.12 25.14
C ASP A 24 -6.70 -46.62 24.12
N LEU A 25 -7.24 -45.71 23.32
CA LEU A 25 -8.15 -46.05 22.24
C LEU A 25 -7.34 -46.41 21.00
N ASN A 26 -7.23 -47.70 20.67
CA ASN A 26 -6.56 -48.12 19.44
C ASN A 26 -7.49 -47.92 18.24
N LEU A 27 -7.10 -47.01 17.35
CA LEU A 27 -7.86 -46.60 16.18
C LEU A 27 -7.26 -47.14 14.85
N SER A 28 -6.25 -48.01 14.91
CA SER A 28 -5.46 -48.43 13.74
C SER A 28 -6.22 -49.22 12.68
N GLY A 29 -7.45 -49.65 12.93
CA GLY A 29 -8.31 -50.40 12.01
C GLY A 29 -9.68 -49.80 11.74
N TYR A 30 -9.94 -48.57 12.20
CA TYR A 30 -11.22 -47.89 12.00
C TYR A 30 -11.18 -47.01 10.74
N GLU A 31 -12.14 -47.19 9.85
CA GLU A 31 -12.46 -46.20 8.81
C GLU A 31 -13.36 -45.11 9.42
N SER A 32 -13.33 -43.89 8.89
CA SER A 32 -14.15 -42.75 9.35
C SER A 32 -15.54 -43.15 9.82
N GLY A 33 -15.89 -42.89 11.08
CA GLY A 33 -17.12 -43.41 11.69
C GLY A 33 -17.37 -43.01 13.13
N GLN A 34 -18.42 -43.55 13.73
CA GLN A 34 -18.67 -43.42 15.16
C GLN A 34 -17.85 -44.47 15.92
N VAL A 35 -17.00 -44.00 16.82
CA VAL A 35 -16.30 -44.83 17.78
C VAL A 35 -17.12 -44.85 19.07
N THR A 36 -17.65 -46.02 19.41
CA THR A 36 -18.37 -46.24 20.66
C THR A 36 -17.37 -46.48 21.79
N PHE A 37 -17.62 -45.88 22.95
CA PHE A 37 -16.80 -46.12 24.14
C PHE A 37 -17.33 -47.33 24.88
N ASP A 38 -16.70 -48.48 24.67
CA ASP A 38 -17.02 -49.68 25.44
C ASP A 38 -16.52 -49.52 26.90
N PRO A 39 -17.35 -49.90 27.89
CA PRO A 39 -16.97 -49.91 29.31
C PRO A 39 -15.65 -50.64 29.63
N GLU A 40 -15.25 -51.60 28.79
CA GLU A 40 -14.03 -52.40 28.93
C GLU A 40 -12.75 -51.63 28.59
N LEU A 41 -12.85 -50.51 27.86
CA LEU A 41 -11.72 -49.63 27.56
C LEU A 41 -11.21 -48.89 28.82
N PHE A 42 -12.02 -48.84 29.86
CA PHE A 42 -11.67 -48.21 31.13
C PHE A 42 -11.03 -49.24 32.06
N LYS A 43 -9.71 -49.16 32.24
CA LYS A 43 -8.95 -49.99 33.19
C LYS A 43 -9.32 -49.60 34.63
N LEU A 44 -10.40 -50.20 35.14
CA LEU A 44 -10.84 -50.02 36.53
C LEU A 44 -10.30 -51.13 37.45
N PRO A 45 -10.13 -50.86 38.76
CA PRO A 45 -9.81 -51.87 39.75
C PRO A 45 -10.86 -53.00 39.79
N PRO A 46 -10.48 -54.24 40.16
CA PRO A 46 -11.44 -55.30 40.41
C PRO A 46 -12.42 -54.84 41.51
N ASP A 47 -13.72 -55.06 41.31
CA ASP A 47 -14.87 -54.57 42.11
C ASP A 47 -15.45 -53.18 41.76
N LEU A 48 -14.95 -52.47 40.73
CA LEU A 48 -15.58 -51.25 40.19
C LEU A 48 -16.08 -51.50 38.76
N GLN A 49 -17.34 -51.19 38.51
CA GLN A 49 -17.98 -51.32 37.19
C GLN A 49 -18.35 -49.94 36.64
N VAL A 50 -18.14 -49.72 35.34
CA VAL A 50 -18.66 -48.52 34.66
C VAL A 50 -20.16 -48.71 34.46
N ARG A 51 -20.97 -47.85 35.09
CA ARG A 51 -22.42 -47.83 34.91
C ARG A 51 -22.84 -47.03 33.68
N GLU A 52 -22.13 -45.94 33.39
CA GLU A 52 -22.49 -45.05 32.30
C GLU A 52 -21.27 -44.30 31.76
N VAL A 53 -21.21 -44.13 30.43
CA VAL A 53 -20.20 -43.32 29.74
C VAL A 53 -20.90 -42.22 28.95
N ARG A 54 -20.52 -40.96 29.17
CA ARG A 54 -21.07 -39.80 28.44
C ARG A 54 -19.95 -38.98 27.78
N PRO A 55 -20.00 -38.77 26.46
CA PRO A 55 -20.92 -39.39 25.49
C PRO A 55 -20.60 -40.90 25.30
N ALA A 56 -21.61 -41.70 24.97
CA ALA A 56 -21.43 -43.14 24.72
C ALA A 56 -20.68 -43.43 23.41
N ALA A 57 -20.67 -42.47 22.48
CA ALA A 57 -19.93 -42.56 21.23
C ALA A 57 -19.35 -41.19 20.84
N MET A 58 -18.25 -41.21 20.10
CA MET A 58 -17.60 -40.06 19.50
C MET A 58 -17.48 -40.27 18.00
N VAL A 59 -17.84 -39.26 17.21
CA VAL A 59 -17.61 -39.30 15.77
C VAL A 59 -16.14 -38.98 15.52
N VAL A 60 -15.43 -39.91 14.89
CA VAL A 60 -14.03 -39.72 14.46
C VAL A 60 -13.98 -39.76 12.94
N ARG A 61 -13.44 -38.71 12.33
CA ARG A 61 -13.22 -38.65 10.89
C ARG A 61 -11.73 -38.83 10.61
N PHE A 62 -11.40 -39.91 9.92
CA PHE A 62 -10.07 -40.19 9.40
C PHE A 62 -10.00 -39.72 7.95
N GLU A 63 -9.00 -38.90 7.67
CA GLU A 63 -8.70 -38.47 6.31
C GLU A 63 -7.34 -39.00 5.89
N ALA A 64 -7.21 -39.30 4.61
CA ALA A 64 -5.92 -39.64 4.03
C ALA A 64 -4.97 -38.45 4.20
N ARG A 65 -3.73 -38.76 4.56
CA ARG A 65 -2.66 -37.76 4.59
C ARG A 65 -2.09 -37.61 3.19
N VAL A 66 -2.30 -36.46 2.57
CA VAL A 66 -1.83 -36.15 1.21
C VAL A 66 -0.75 -35.07 1.25
N GLN A 67 -0.01 -34.95 0.15
CA GLN A 67 0.98 -33.89 -0.08
C GLN A 67 0.70 -33.19 -1.41
N ARG A 68 0.85 -31.87 -1.45
CA ARG A 68 0.68 -31.07 -2.67
C ARG A 68 1.67 -29.92 -2.68
N ALA A 69 2.23 -29.62 -3.86
CA ALA A 69 2.98 -28.40 -4.09
C ALA A 69 2.01 -27.27 -4.46
N LEU A 70 2.08 -26.16 -3.75
CA LEU A 70 1.21 -24.99 -3.95
C LEU A 70 2.07 -23.75 -4.21
N PRO A 71 1.62 -22.83 -5.08
CA PRO A 71 2.31 -21.58 -5.33
C PRO A 71 2.29 -20.69 -4.09
N ILE A 72 3.37 -19.93 -3.92
CA ILE A 72 3.54 -18.99 -2.80
C ILE A 72 3.11 -17.59 -3.23
N GLU A 73 2.23 -16.99 -2.45
CA GLU A 73 1.78 -15.61 -2.62
C GLU A 73 2.34 -14.74 -1.49
N ALA A 74 3.10 -13.71 -1.87
CA ALA A 74 3.65 -12.76 -0.92
C ALA A 74 2.54 -11.85 -0.36
N ARG A 75 2.46 -11.75 0.96
CA ARG A 75 1.48 -10.88 1.64
C ARG A 75 2.14 -9.57 2.05
N PHE A 76 1.67 -8.45 1.51
CA PHE A 76 2.21 -7.12 1.83
C PHE A 76 1.39 -6.40 2.90
N GLU A 77 2.05 -5.54 3.66
CA GLU A 77 1.43 -4.65 4.64
C GLU A 77 1.98 -3.23 4.49
N GLY A 78 1.07 -2.25 4.51
CA GLY A 78 1.38 -0.86 4.23
C GLY A 78 1.60 -0.56 2.74
N GLU A 79 1.92 0.70 2.45
CA GLU A 79 2.25 1.16 1.11
C GLU A 79 3.77 1.44 0.99
N PRO A 80 4.34 1.30 -0.22
CA PRO A 80 5.70 1.76 -0.49
C PRO A 80 5.82 3.27 -0.25
N GLN A 81 7.06 3.78 -0.22
CA GLN A 81 7.30 5.22 -0.06
C GLN A 81 6.48 6.03 -1.08
N THR A 82 5.93 7.18 -0.66
CA THR A 82 5.16 8.07 -1.54
C THR A 82 5.91 8.33 -2.85
N GLY A 83 5.23 8.12 -3.96
CA GLY A 83 5.80 8.28 -5.30
C GLY A 83 6.50 7.02 -5.85
N TYR A 84 6.46 5.89 -5.15
CA TYR A 84 6.92 4.59 -5.64
C TYR A 84 5.77 3.58 -5.77
N ARG A 85 5.95 2.57 -6.62
CA ARG A 85 5.02 1.44 -6.78
C ARG A 85 5.77 0.13 -6.96
N VAL A 86 5.19 -0.96 -6.48
CA VAL A 86 5.69 -2.31 -6.78
C VAL A 86 5.25 -2.68 -8.19
N THR A 87 6.20 -2.97 -9.09
CA THR A 87 5.92 -3.39 -10.46
C THR A 87 5.96 -4.90 -10.62
N GLN A 88 6.86 -5.58 -9.90
CA GLN A 88 7.01 -7.02 -9.97
C GLN A 88 7.35 -7.62 -8.61
N VAL A 89 6.80 -8.79 -8.34
CA VAL A 89 7.10 -9.60 -7.16
C VAL A 89 7.54 -10.97 -7.66
N THR A 90 8.71 -11.42 -7.20
CA THR A 90 9.21 -12.76 -7.49
C THR A 90 9.56 -13.46 -6.17
N VAL A 91 9.22 -14.74 -6.07
CA VAL A 91 9.47 -15.55 -4.88
C VAL A 91 10.33 -16.73 -5.31
N ASP A 92 11.46 -16.91 -4.63
CA ASP A 92 12.35 -18.05 -4.84
C ASP A 92 12.55 -18.83 -3.53
N PRO A 93 12.17 -20.12 -3.46
CA PRO A 93 11.42 -20.89 -4.47
C PRO A 93 9.98 -20.42 -4.70
N PRO A 94 9.36 -20.65 -5.88
CA PRO A 94 7.99 -20.21 -6.17
C PRO A 94 6.90 -21.08 -5.55
N GLU A 95 7.22 -22.31 -5.13
CA GLU A 95 6.27 -23.28 -4.60
C GLU A 95 6.71 -23.86 -3.25
N ALA A 96 5.72 -24.18 -2.41
CA ALA A 96 5.91 -24.86 -1.14
C ALA A 96 5.13 -26.18 -1.10
N THR A 97 5.76 -27.23 -0.57
CA THR A 97 5.07 -28.52 -0.36
C THR A 97 4.33 -28.52 0.96
N VAL A 98 3.00 -28.63 0.90
CA VAL A 98 2.09 -28.78 2.04
C VAL A 98 1.70 -30.24 2.21
N VAL A 99 1.70 -30.73 3.45
CA VAL A 99 1.32 -32.09 3.82
C VAL A 99 0.28 -32.02 4.95
N GLY A 100 -0.86 -32.68 4.76
CA GLY A 100 -1.96 -32.60 5.71
C GLY A 100 -3.12 -33.53 5.37
N ALA A 101 -4.23 -33.32 6.06
CA ALA A 101 -5.49 -33.99 5.78
C ALA A 101 -5.98 -33.63 4.36
N GLN A 102 -6.52 -34.60 3.62
CA GLN A 102 -6.92 -34.45 2.22
C GLN A 102 -7.83 -33.24 2.00
N SER A 103 -8.89 -33.09 2.81
CA SER A 103 -9.84 -31.98 2.64
C SER A 103 -9.17 -30.62 2.81
N VAL A 104 -8.24 -30.49 3.76
CA VAL A 104 -7.52 -29.25 4.06
C VAL A 104 -6.54 -28.89 2.95
N VAL A 105 -5.78 -29.88 2.46
CA VAL A 105 -4.80 -29.65 1.38
C VAL A 105 -5.49 -29.38 0.04
N GLU A 106 -6.62 -30.01 -0.23
CA GLU A 106 -7.42 -29.76 -1.44
C GLU A 106 -8.10 -28.38 -1.40
N ALA A 107 -8.54 -27.93 -0.22
CA ALA A 107 -9.10 -26.59 -0.03
C ALA A 107 -8.05 -25.47 -0.14
N LEU A 108 -6.76 -25.78 0.00
CA LEU A 108 -5.67 -24.82 -0.15
C LEU A 108 -5.30 -24.67 -1.63
N GLU A 109 -5.53 -23.48 -2.18
CA GLU A 109 -5.11 -23.13 -3.55
C GLU A 109 -3.71 -22.51 -3.58
N LYS A 110 -3.34 -21.79 -2.52
CA LYS A 110 -2.11 -21.02 -2.42
C LYS A 110 -1.60 -20.96 -0.99
N VAL A 111 -0.30 -20.72 -0.85
CA VAL A 111 0.36 -20.54 0.45
C VAL A 111 0.79 -19.10 0.59
N GLN A 112 0.48 -18.47 1.72
CA GLN A 112 0.86 -17.08 1.96
C GLN A 112 2.16 -16.99 2.76
N THR A 113 2.99 -15.99 2.46
CA THR A 113 4.12 -15.62 3.32
C THR A 113 3.65 -14.92 4.58
N GLU A 114 4.54 -14.75 5.55
CA GLU A 114 4.34 -13.72 6.58
C GLU A 114 4.22 -12.32 5.97
N ARG A 115 3.66 -11.38 6.75
CA ARG A 115 3.43 -10.00 6.29
C ARG A 115 4.75 -9.30 6.05
N ILE A 116 4.93 -8.79 4.83
CA ILE A 116 6.09 -8.03 4.41
C ILE A 116 5.72 -6.55 4.44
N SER A 117 6.27 -5.80 5.40
CA SER A 117 6.04 -4.36 5.51
C SER A 117 6.69 -3.62 4.34
N LEU A 118 5.93 -2.89 3.53
CA LEU A 118 6.45 -2.07 2.41
C LEU A 118 6.85 -0.64 2.83
N VAL A 119 6.59 -0.26 4.08
CA VAL A 119 6.73 1.11 4.57
C VAL A 119 8.15 1.64 4.38
N GLY A 120 8.27 2.79 3.71
CA GLY A 120 9.54 3.47 3.48
C GLY A 120 10.44 2.84 2.41
N ARG A 121 9.96 1.82 1.67
CA ARG A 121 10.75 1.22 0.59
C ARG A 121 10.59 1.98 -0.73
N SER A 122 11.74 2.33 -1.32
CA SER A 122 11.86 3.02 -2.61
C SER A 122 12.76 2.31 -3.62
N GLN A 123 13.42 1.22 -3.23
CA GLN A 123 14.36 0.50 -4.08
C GLN A 123 14.03 -0.99 -4.12
N THR A 124 14.42 -1.64 -5.21
CA THR A 124 14.34 -3.08 -5.36
C THR A 124 15.10 -3.76 -4.23
N THR A 125 14.43 -4.67 -3.53
CA THR A 125 15.01 -5.36 -2.38
C THR A 125 14.59 -6.82 -2.36
N THR A 126 15.47 -7.66 -1.84
CA THR A 126 15.21 -9.08 -1.62
C THR A 126 15.09 -9.33 -0.14
N ILE A 127 14.00 -9.96 0.27
CA ILE A 127 13.68 -10.18 1.68
C ILE A 127 13.40 -11.65 1.89
N ASP A 128 14.17 -12.26 2.79
CA ASP A 128 13.89 -13.61 3.24
C ASP A 128 12.76 -13.58 4.25
N VAL A 129 11.63 -14.21 3.92
CA VAL A 129 10.51 -14.37 4.85
C VAL A 129 10.10 -15.83 4.99
N PRO A 130 9.67 -16.25 6.19
CA PRO A 130 9.03 -17.54 6.37
C PRO A 130 7.58 -17.52 5.81
N LEU A 131 7.03 -18.72 5.64
CA LEU A 131 5.62 -18.91 5.29
C LEU A 131 4.73 -18.67 6.51
N SER A 132 3.53 -18.16 6.27
CA SER A 132 2.51 -18.03 7.30
C SER A 132 2.16 -19.41 7.89
N ALA A 133 1.73 -19.46 9.15
CA ALA A 133 1.36 -20.70 9.80
C ALA A 133 0.28 -21.46 8.96
N PRO A 134 0.47 -22.77 8.70
CA PRO A 134 -0.51 -23.53 7.94
C PRO A 134 -1.80 -23.68 8.77
N PRO A 135 -2.96 -23.91 8.12
CA PRO A 135 -4.21 -24.18 8.82
C PRO A 135 -4.11 -25.45 9.67
N ALA A 136 -5.08 -25.61 10.58
CA ALA A 136 -5.18 -26.82 11.40
C ALA A 136 -5.13 -28.08 10.53
N TYR A 137 -4.42 -29.11 11.01
CA TYR A 137 -4.23 -30.39 10.31
C TYR A 137 -3.40 -30.33 9.01
N ALA A 138 -2.71 -29.21 8.73
CA ALA A 138 -1.72 -29.08 7.67
C ALA A 138 -0.33 -28.70 8.22
N SER A 139 0.72 -29.08 7.48
CA SER A 139 2.12 -28.82 7.83
C SER A 139 2.96 -28.64 6.57
N TYR A 140 3.92 -27.72 6.59
CA TYR A 140 4.91 -27.65 5.52
C TYR A 140 5.91 -28.79 5.65
N ARG A 141 6.31 -29.37 4.51
CA ARG A 141 7.39 -30.37 4.47
C ARG A 141 8.71 -29.78 4.92
N ASP A 142 9.04 -28.60 4.39
CA ASP A 142 10.29 -27.90 4.65
C ASP A 142 10.11 -26.89 5.79
N ARG A 143 9.85 -27.39 7.00
CA ARG A 143 9.73 -26.53 8.19
C ARG A 143 11.03 -25.74 8.40
N GLY A 144 10.93 -24.42 8.44
CA GLY A 144 12.06 -23.53 8.69
C GLY A 144 12.81 -23.05 7.43
N ARG A 145 12.34 -23.41 6.23
CA ARG A 145 12.87 -22.84 4.98
C ARG A 145 12.46 -21.37 4.86
N ARG A 146 13.42 -20.52 4.53
CA ARG A 146 13.19 -19.11 4.18
C ARG A 146 12.98 -18.98 2.67
N TYR A 147 12.07 -18.10 2.28
CA TYR A 147 11.74 -17.83 0.89
C TYR A 147 12.17 -16.40 0.56
N GLY A 148 13.01 -16.25 -0.46
CA GLY A 148 13.51 -14.96 -0.91
C GLY A 148 12.45 -14.28 -1.77
N VAL A 149 11.82 -13.24 -1.22
CA VAL A 149 10.86 -12.41 -1.96
C VAL A 149 11.58 -11.18 -2.49
N THR A 150 11.75 -11.13 -3.82
CA THR A 150 12.33 -9.98 -4.51
C THR A 150 11.23 -9.06 -5.00
N LEU A 151 11.24 -7.84 -4.47
CA LEU A 151 10.30 -6.77 -4.78
C LEU A 151 10.97 -5.80 -5.74
N THR A 152 10.45 -5.68 -6.96
CA THR A 152 10.87 -4.65 -7.90
C THR A 152 10.01 -3.42 -7.67
N ILE A 153 10.64 -2.34 -7.22
CA ILE A 153 9.98 -1.07 -6.91
C ILE A 153 10.48 -0.03 -7.89
N GLU A 154 9.53 0.64 -8.55
CA GLU A 154 9.82 1.71 -9.50
C GLU A 154 9.16 3.01 -9.07
N GLU A 155 9.77 4.12 -9.49
CA GLU A 155 9.23 5.43 -9.26
C GLU A 155 7.98 5.65 -10.13
N LYS A 156 6.87 6.00 -9.49
CA LYS A 156 5.63 6.34 -10.16
C LYS A 156 5.85 7.65 -10.92
N ARG A 157 5.72 7.61 -12.24
CA ARG A 157 5.65 8.83 -13.05
C ARG A 157 4.21 9.31 -13.13
N SER A 158 4.02 10.61 -13.03
CA SER A 158 2.71 11.26 -13.11
C SER A 158 2.83 12.56 -13.89
N THR A 159 1.69 13.14 -14.20
CA THR A 159 1.57 14.52 -14.64
C THR A 159 0.96 15.35 -13.52
N ARG A 160 1.43 16.58 -13.32
CA ARG A 160 0.86 17.56 -12.40
C ARG A 160 0.60 18.86 -13.16
N LEU A 161 -0.65 19.32 -13.13
CA LEU A 161 -1.00 20.67 -13.55
C LEU A 161 -0.67 21.64 -12.42
N VAL A 162 0.05 22.70 -12.75
CA VAL A 162 0.35 23.79 -11.84
C VAL A 162 -0.23 25.06 -12.43
N SER A 163 -1.31 25.55 -11.83
CA SER A 163 -2.02 26.75 -12.28
C SER A 163 -1.50 28.00 -11.60
N ALA A 164 -1.78 29.15 -12.23
CA ALA A 164 -1.51 30.48 -11.69
C ALA A 164 -0.03 30.83 -11.49
N ILE A 165 0.86 30.36 -12.38
CA ILE A 165 2.29 30.69 -12.31
C ILE A 165 2.49 32.12 -12.83
N PRO A 166 3.11 33.03 -12.06
CA PRO A 166 3.34 34.41 -12.49
C PRO A 166 4.37 34.45 -13.61
N VAL A 167 4.11 35.31 -14.60
CA VAL A 167 4.98 35.48 -15.76
C VAL A 167 5.84 36.73 -15.61
N GLU A 168 7.16 36.56 -15.56
CA GLU A 168 8.11 37.68 -15.52
C GLU A 168 8.60 38.03 -16.93
N VAL A 169 8.75 39.34 -17.19
CA VAL A 169 9.30 39.82 -18.46
C VAL A 169 10.80 40.00 -18.32
N ARG A 170 11.59 39.24 -19.09
CA ARG A 170 13.05 39.30 -19.07
C ARG A 170 13.58 39.98 -20.34
N GLY A 171 14.58 40.83 -20.18
CA GLY A 171 15.23 41.53 -21.31
C GLY A 171 14.61 42.88 -21.69
N LEU A 172 13.93 43.56 -20.76
CA LEU A 172 13.50 44.95 -20.91
C LEU A 172 14.71 45.91 -20.79
N PRO A 173 14.92 46.84 -21.75
CA PRO A 173 15.91 47.90 -21.59
C PRO A 173 15.53 48.84 -20.42
N PRO A 174 16.50 49.49 -19.75
CA PRO A 174 16.25 50.37 -18.59
C PRO A 174 15.26 51.51 -18.87
N ASP A 175 15.16 51.93 -20.13
CA ASP A 175 14.31 53.02 -20.62
C ASP A 175 12.99 52.53 -21.26
N ALA A 176 12.62 51.25 -21.09
CA ALA A 176 11.40 50.70 -21.66
C ALA A 176 10.15 51.18 -20.89
N PRO A 177 9.05 51.51 -21.60
CA PRO A 177 7.75 51.73 -20.95
C PRO A 177 7.31 50.44 -20.23
N GLY A 178 6.58 50.57 -19.13
CA GLY A 178 6.01 49.41 -18.43
C GLY A 178 5.14 48.59 -19.39
N PHE A 179 5.43 47.30 -19.53
CA PHE A 179 4.58 46.37 -20.27
C PHE A 179 3.86 45.48 -19.26
N GLU A 180 2.53 45.42 -19.35
CA GLU A 180 1.71 44.48 -18.61
C GLU A 180 1.60 43.18 -19.42
N VAL A 181 1.86 42.06 -18.77
CA VAL A 181 1.61 40.74 -19.33
C VAL A 181 0.13 40.41 -19.12
N SER A 182 -0.61 40.21 -20.21
CA SER A 182 -1.99 39.74 -20.15
C SER A 182 -2.12 38.42 -20.91
N PRO A 183 -2.52 37.32 -20.25
CA PRO A 183 -2.78 37.16 -18.82
C PRO A 183 -1.48 37.16 -17.98
N PRO A 184 -1.50 37.66 -16.72
CA PRO A 184 -0.32 37.70 -15.84
C PRO A 184 0.07 36.32 -15.29
N THR A 185 -0.79 35.32 -15.50
CA THR A 185 -0.64 33.96 -14.98
C THR A 185 -0.79 32.93 -16.09
N VAL A 186 0.01 31.86 -16.01
CA VAL A 186 -0.05 30.71 -16.92
C VAL A 186 -0.20 29.41 -16.15
N ASP A 187 -0.80 28.43 -16.81
CA ASP A 187 -0.96 27.08 -16.31
C ASP A 187 0.03 26.15 -17.04
N ILE A 188 0.80 25.39 -16.26
CA ILE A 188 1.89 24.57 -16.78
C ILE A 188 1.67 23.12 -16.37
N THR A 189 1.70 22.23 -17.35
CA THR A 189 1.56 20.79 -17.16
C THR A 189 2.95 20.16 -17.12
N LEU A 190 3.36 19.68 -15.94
CA LEU A 190 4.65 19.05 -15.73
C LEU A 190 4.50 17.54 -15.67
N HIS A 191 5.32 16.82 -16.44
CA HIS A 191 5.42 15.37 -16.39
C HIS A 191 6.76 14.96 -15.79
N GLY A 192 6.73 13.98 -14.88
CA GLY A 192 7.94 13.51 -14.25
C GLY A 192 7.69 12.54 -13.10
N PRO A 193 8.74 12.23 -12.33
CA PRO A 193 8.62 11.38 -11.18
C PRO A 193 7.76 12.02 -10.09
N MET A 194 6.83 11.27 -9.52
CA MET A 194 5.85 11.77 -8.54
C MET A 194 6.56 12.34 -7.30
N THR A 195 7.70 11.79 -6.89
CA THR A 195 8.46 12.33 -5.75
C THR A 195 8.90 13.78 -6.00
N ARG A 196 9.39 14.07 -7.22
CA ARG A 196 9.80 15.39 -7.67
C ARG A 196 8.60 16.31 -7.87
N LEU A 197 7.53 15.80 -8.49
CA LEU A 197 6.29 16.57 -8.66
C LEU A 197 5.66 16.94 -7.33
N SER A 198 5.69 16.09 -6.31
CA SER A 198 5.16 16.38 -4.97
C SER A 198 6.07 17.30 -4.16
N ALA A 199 7.39 17.20 -4.33
CA ALA A 199 8.35 18.08 -3.67
C ALA A 199 8.43 19.48 -4.31
N LEU A 200 7.96 19.63 -5.56
CA LEU A 200 7.95 20.89 -6.29
C LEU A 200 7.11 21.95 -5.57
N LYS A 201 7.76 23.08 -5.26
CA LYS A 201 7.08 24.31 -4.82
C LYS A 201 6.74 25.16 -6.02
N THR A 202 5.52 25.69 -6.06
CA THR A 202 5.05 26.56 -7.14
C THR A 202 5.93 27.80 -7.30
N ASP A 203 6.47 28.33 -6.20
CA ASP A 203 7.30 29.53 -6.18
C ASP A 203 8.69 29.35 -6.84
N GLU A 204 9.14 28.10 -7.04
CA GLU A 204 10.42 27.82 -7.71
C GLU A 204 10.30 27.81 -9.24
N LEU A 205 9.07 27.83 -9.77
CA LEU A 205 8.81 27.88 -11.21
C LEU A 205 8.85 29.33 -11.69
N LEU A 206 10.03 29.77 -12.15
CA LEU A 206 10.19 31.07 -12.78
C LEU A 206 9.85 30.94 -14.27
N SER A 207 8.66 31.42 -14.65
CA SER A 207 8.29 31.57 -16.06
C SER A 207 8.76 32.93 -16.57
N HIS A 208 9.49 32.92 -17.68
CA HIS A 208 10.08 34.12 -18.28
C HIS A 208 9.63 34.30 -19.73
N VAL A 209 9.49 35.55 -20.12
CA VAL A 209 9.16 35.94 -21.50
C VAL A 209 10.29 36.81 -22.03
N ASP A 210 10.86 36.41 -23.18
CA ASP A 210 11.95 37.15 -23.82
C ASP A 210 11.40 38.36 -24.59
N ALA A 211 11.60 39.55 -24.03
CA ALA A 211 11.17 40.83 -24.61
C ALA A 211 12.20 41.46 -25.58
N SER A 212 13.38 40.87 -25.76
CA SER A 212 14.51 41.53 -26.45
C SER A 212 14.35 41.73 -27.96
N LYS A 213 13.30 41.19 -28.60
CA LYS A 213 13.01 41.37 -30.03
C LYS A 213 11.68 42.10 -30.30
N LEU A 214 11.17 42.82 -29.30
CA LEU A 214 9.97 43.63 -29.45
C LEU A 214 10.27 44.85 -30.33
N GLY A 215 9.47 45.04 -31.39
CA GLY A 215 9.48 46.27 -32.18
C GLY A 215 8.62 47.35 -31.52
N ASP A 216 8.36 48.46 -32.22
CA ASP A 216 7.55 49.59 -31.72
C ASP A 216 6.03 49.32 -31.65
N GLY A 217 5.61 48.05 -31.71
CA GLY A 217 4.20 47.64 -31.67
C GLY A 217 3.53 47.85 -30.31
N LYS A 218 2.26 48.27 -30.30
CA LYS A 218 1.46 48.46 -29.07
C LYS A 218 1.08 47.14 -28.37
N VAL A 219 1.09 46.04 -29.11
CA VAL A 219 0.66 44.70 -28.69
C VAL A 219 1.63 43.70 -29.29
N HIS A 220 2.25 42.86 -28.47
CA HIS A 220 3.12 41.79 -28.95
C HIS A 220 2.76 40.48 -28.28
N SER A 221 2.54 39.45 -29.10
CA SER A 221 2.37 38.07 -28.63
C SER A 221 3.76 37.45 -28.50
N VAL A 222 4.09 36.96 -27.30
CA VAL A 222 5.38 36.32 -27.03
C VAL A 222 5.15 34.95 -26.41
N GLN A 223 6.00 33.98 -26.78
CA GLN A 223 5.93 32.64 -26.23
C GLN A 223 6.51 32.61 -24.82
N VAL A 224 5.78 31.99 -23.90
CA VAL A 224 6.20 31.82 -22.51
C VAL A 224 7.23 30.70 -22.44
N ARG A 225 8.40 30.99 -21.86
CA ARG A 225 9.42 29.98 -21.56
C ARG A 225 9.43 29.72 -20.07
N VAL A 226 9.65 28.46 -19.73
CA VAL A 226 9.69 28.00 -18.36
C VAL A 226 10.95 27.18 -18.24
N ASP A 227 11.75 27.44 -17.21
CA ASP A 227 12.89 26.60 -16.87
C ASP A 227 12.39 25.49 -15.92
N PRO A 228 12.17 24.26 -16.40
CA PRO A 228 11.78 23.17 -15.50
C PRO A 228 12.95 22.81 -14.58
N PRO A 229 12.70 22.53 -13.29
CA PRO A 229 13.72 22.03 -12.40
C PRO A 229 14.15 20.60 -12.79
N GLU A 230 15.32 20.17 -12.29
CA GLU A 230 15.94 18.90 -12.67
C GLU A 230 14.99 17.70 -12.54
N GLY A 231 14.91 16.91 -13.61
CA GLY A 231 14.12 15.67 -13.65
C GLY A 231 12.62 15.86 -13.96
N LEU A 232 12.16 17.09 -14.20
CA LEU A 232 10.82 17.38 -14.70
C LEU A 232 10.86 17.81 -16.16
N THR A 233 9.82 17.43 -16.90
CA THR A 233 9.62 17.85 -18.30
C THR A 233 8.32 18.63 -18.42
N VAL A 234 8.37 19.77 -19.09
CA VAL A 234 7.15 20.51 -19.44
C VAL A 234 6.47 19.76 -20.57
N GLN A 235 5.27 19.26 -20.29
CA GLN A 235 4.45 18.57 -21.29
C GLN A 235 3.58 19.55 -22.06
N ASP A 236 3.01 20.53 -21.37
CA ASP A 236 2.13 21.52 -21.97
C ASP A 236 2.12 22.84 -21.19
N ILE A 237 1.83 23.95 -21.88
CA ILE A 237 1.74 25.30 -21.29
C ILE A 237 0.51 25.99 -21.89
N GLU A 238 -0.42 26.41 -21.03
CA GLU A 238 -1.61 27.16 -21.43
C GLU A 238 -1.76 28.46 -20.64
N PRO A 239 -1.87 29.63 -21.29
CA PRO A 239 -1.66 29.85 -22.72
C PRO A 239 -0.16 29.83 -23.09
N ASN A 240 0.17 29.21 -24.22
CA ASN A 240 1.55 29.18 -24.76
C ASN A 240 2.01 30.55 -25.32
N GLN A 241 1.11 31.51 -25.41
CA GLN A 241 1.33 32.88 -25.88
C GLN A 241 0.70 33.86 -24.91
N VAL A 242 1.47 34.85 -24.48
CA VAL A 242 0.98 35.97 -23.66
C VAL A 242 1.11 37.27 -24.43
N THR A 243 0.15 38.17 -24.20
CA THR A 243 0.11 39.47 -24.87
C THR A 243 0.74 40.52 -23.96
N LEU A 244 1.83 41.12 -24.41
CA LEU A 244 2.41 42.29 -23.75
C LEU A 244 1.65 43.53 -24.21
N VAL A 245 0.96 44.18 -23.27
CA VAL A 245 0.25 45.45 -23.49
C VAL A 245 1.05 46.56 -22.86
N ARG A 246 1.35 47.62 -23.62
CA ARG A 246 2.05 48.79 -23.08
C ARG A 246 1.15 49.50 -22.06
N VAL A 247 1.58 49.57 -20.80
CA VAL A 247 0.94 50.41 -19.79
C VAL A 247 1.27 51.86 -20.14
N THR A 248 0.23 52.63 -20.44
CA THR A 248 0.37 54.09 -20.57
C THR A 248 0.21 54.62 -19.14
N PRO A 249 1.15 55.42 -18.61
CA PRO A 249 1.01 55.94 -17.25
C PRO A 249 -0.32 56.70 -17.10
N PRO A 250 -1.03 56.57 -15.97
CA PRO A 250 -2.22 57.37 -15.71
C PRO A 250 -1.85 58.86 -15.78
N PRO A 251 -2.72 59.73 -16.32
CA PRO A 251 -2.45 61.16 -16.41
C PRO A 251 -2.11 61.69 -15.01
N PRO A 252 -1.04 62.48 -14.84
CA PRO A 252 -0.73 63.10 -13.57
C PRO A 252 -1.90 63.99 -13.15
N ASP A 253 -2.27 63.83 -11.89
CA ASP A 253 -3.25 64.59 -11.11
C ASP A 253 -3.41 66.02 -11.64
N ALA A 254 -4.62 66.34 -12.11
CA ALA A 254 -4.97 67.71 -12.46
C ALA A 254 -5.00 68.53 -11.16
N GLY A 255 -3.85 69.13 -10.84
CA GLY A 255 -3.72 70.09 -9.75
C GLY A 255 -4.81 71.17 -9.85
N PRO A 256 -5.34 71.64 -8.70
CA PRO A 256 -6.41 72.62 -8.70
C PRO A 256 -5.98 73.89 -9.46
N PRO A 257 -6.87 74.47 -10.31
CA PRO A 257 -6.52 75.60 -11.15
C PRO A 257 -6.23 76.85 -10.30
N ASP A 258 -5.03 77.40 -10.46
CA ASP A 258 -4.65 78.74 -10.03
C ASP A 258 -5.63 79.77 -10.64
N ALA A 259 -6.36 80.46 -9.77
CA ALA A 259 -7.17 81.60 -10.14
C ALA A 259 -6.26 82.83 -10.29
N GLU A 260 -5.66 82.98 -11.47
CA GLU A 260 -4.89 84.16 -11.82
C GLU A 260 -5.80 85.33 -12.25
N VAL A 261 -5.91 86.27 -11.32
CA VAL A 261 -6.16 87.71 -11.44
C VAL A 261 -6.26 88.26 -12.88
N LYS A 262 -7.44 88.78 -13.22
CA LYS A 262 -7.62 89.77 -14.30
C LYS A 262 -8.19 91.08 -13.74
N ALA A 263 -7.32 92.06 -13.61
CA ALA A 263 -7.60 93.49 -13.90
C ALA A 263 -6.79 93.86 -15.16
N PRO A 264 -6.91 95.04 -15.80
CA PRO A 264 -7.80 96.20 -15.64
C PRO A 264 -8.62 96.47 -16.94
N GLU A 265 -9.57 97.40 -17.06
CA GLU A 265 -9.50 98.87 -17.35
C GLU A 265 -10.84 99.12 -18.10
N LYS A 266 -11.69 100.13 -17.88
CA LYS A 266 -11.50 101.58 -17.89
C LYS A 266 -12.77 102.26 -17.37
#